data_AF-A0A957F5X2-F1
#
_entry.id   AF-A0A957F5X2-F1
#
_cell.length_a   1.000
_cell.length_b   1.000
_cell.length_c   1.000
_cell.angle_alpha   90.00
_cell.angle_beta   90.00
_cell.angle_gamma   90.00
#
_symmetry.space_group_name_H-M   'P 1'
#
loop_
_entity.id
_entity.type
_entity.pdbx_description
1 polymer ?
#
loop_
_entity_poly.entity_id
_entity_poly.type
_entity_poly.pdbx_seq_one_letter_code
_entity_poly.pdbx_strand_id
1 'polypeptide(L)'
;MIATAFDLHETDELVAIVGGGGKTSLLFALARALAPGVVVTTTTRIFAAQLRLAPAVCFLTADDAAAAAGWLGTAVAVGHLAQLDELLAAHGVCLVVGRIDGEKALGVPPDLPARLLARRGVRHVLVEADGARMRPIKAPAAHEPV
;
A
#
# COMPACT_ATOMS: atom_id res chain seq x y z
N MET A 1 12.37 5.63 16.94
CA MET A 1 11.93 4.68 15.89
C MET A 1 11.66 5.46 14.61
N ILE A 2 11.56 4.80 13.45
CA ILE A 2 11.33 5.52 12.17
C ILE A 2 10.04 6.34 12.17
N ALA A 3 8.96 5.88 12.81
CA ALA A 3 7.72 6.65 12.96
C ALA A 3 7.89 7.97 13.74
N THR A 4 8.73 7.96 14.79
CA THR A 4 9.03 9.15 15.61
C THR A 4 9.81 10.21 14.84
N ALA A 5 10.58 9.81 13.82
CA ALA A 5 11.30 10.75 12.96
C ALA A 5 10.37 11.51 12.00
N PHE A 6 9.17 10.97 11.75
CA PHE A 6 8.14 11.58 10.90
C PHE A 6 6.95 12.13 11.68
N ASP A 7 7.06 12.20 13.01
CA ASP A 7 6.00 12.67 13.92
C ASP A 7 4.65 11.96 13.71
N LEU A 8 4.69 10.67 13.37
CA LEU A 8 3.48 9.86 13.19
C LEU A 8 2.98 9.38 14.56
N HIS A 9 1.73 9.68 14.88
CA HIS A 9 1.12 9.37 16.17
C HIS A 9 0.22 8.12 16.10
N GLU A 10 -0.18 7.59 17.26
CA GLU A 10 -1.15 6.46 17.37
C GLU A 10 -2.61 6.90 17.10
N THR A 11 -2.80 7.91 16.25
CA THR A 11 -4.11 8.38 15.77
C THR A 11 -4.43 7.80 14.40
N ASP A 12 -5.71 7.86 14.01
CA ASP A 12 -6.16 7.43 12.70
C ASP A 12 -5.59 8.37 11.61
N GLU A 13 -4.47 8.01 10.98
CA GLU A 13 -3.72 8.87 10.05
C GLU A 13 -3.68 8.32 8.61
N LEU A 14 -3.89 9.21 7.65
CA LEU A 14 -3.64 8.98 6.22
C LEU A 14 -2.34 9.68 5.82
N VAL A 15 -1.32 8.90 5.46
CA VAL A 15 0.01 9.41 5.12
C VAL A 15 0.30 9.12 3.65
N ALA A 16 0.60 10.17 2.87
CA ALA A 16 1.01 10.03 1.48
C ALA A 16 2.53 10.26 1.34
N ILE A 17 3.24 9.27 0.78
CA ILE A 17 4.66 9.37 0.46
C ILE A 17 4.80 9.72 -1.02
N VAL A 18 5.39 10.88 -1.32
CA VAL A 18 5.64 11.41 -2.67
C VAL A 18 7.13 11.61 -2.93
N GLY A 19 7.54 11.78 -4.19
CA GLY A 19 8.94 12.07 -4.58
C GLY A 19 9.68 10.92 -5.28
N GLY A 20 11.01 11.05 -5.44
CA GLY A 20 11.86 10.09 -6.15
C GLY A 20 12.61 9.11 -5.24
N GLY A 21 12.83 7.88 -5.69
CA GLY A 21 13.63 6.85 -4.98
C GLY A 21 13.11 6.39 -3.62
N GLY A 22 13.38 5.15 -3.21
CA GLY A 22 13.19 4.66 -1.83
C GLY A 22 11.77 4.61 -1.24
N LYS A 23 10.75 5.21 -1.88
CA LYS A 23 9.38 5.33 -1.36
C LYS A 23 8.78 4.00 -0.93
N THR A 24 8.80 3.00 -1.82
CA THR A 24 8.25 1.68 -1.49
C THR A 24 8.97 1.05 -0.30
N SER A 25 10.30 1.18 -0.22
CA SER A 25 11.07 0.67 0.92
C SER A 25 10.72 1.39 2.23
N LEU A 26 10.59 2.72 2.18
CA LEU A 26 10.15 3.53 3.32
C LEU A 26 8.73 3.16 3.76
N LEU A 27 7.82 3.02 2.79
CA LEU A 27 6.42 2.67 3.00
C LEU A 27 6.29 1.37 3.80
N PHE A 28 7.00 0.31 3.40
CA PHE A 28 6.98 -0.97 4.13
C PHE A 28 7.76 -0.93 5.44
N ALA A 29 8.79 -0.10 5.58
CA ALA A 29 9.49 0.10 6.84
C ALA A 29 8.60 0.80 7.88
N LEU A 30 7.87 1.84 7.47
CA LEU A 30 6.86 2.52 8.28
C LEU A 30 5.73 1.56 8.65
N ALA A 31 5.23 0.77 7.68
CA ALA A 31 4.14 -0.18 7.95
C ALA A 31 4.48 -1.19 9.04
N ARG A 32 5.71 -1.72 9.05
CA ARG A 32 6.18 -2.61 10.12
C ARG A 32 6.33 -1.92 11.46
N ALA A 33 6.74 -0.64 11.48
CA ALA A 33 6.94 0.11 12.71
C ALA A 33 5.62 0.60 13.34
N LEU A 34 4.57 0.74 12.53
CA LEU A 34 3.23 1.20 12.93
C LEU A 34 2.23 0.06 13.17
N ALA A 35 2.58 -1.18 12.84
CA ALA A 35 1.71 -2.34 13.03
C ALA A 35 1.29 -2.50 14.52
N PRO A 36 0.06 -3.01 14.80
CA PRO A 36 -0.94 -3.51 13.86
C PRO A 36 -1.96 -2.45 13.39
N GLY A 37 -2.80 -2.81 12.42
CA GLY A 37 -3.87 -1.96 11.89
C GLY A 37 -3.42 -1.06 10.74
N VAL A 38 -2.38 -1.45 10.01
CA VAL A 38 -1.82 -0.62 8.93
C VAL A 38 -2.25 -1.14 7.57
N VAL A 39 -2.91 -0.27 6.80
CA VAL A 39 -3.13 -0.50 5.37
C VAL A 39 -2.03 0.20 4.59
N VAL A 40 -1.40 -0.53 3.69
CA VAL A 40 -0.48 0.01 2.70
C VAL A 40 -1.19 0.02 1.35
N THR A 41 -1.02 1.05 0.55
CA THR A 41 -1.58 1.09 -0.81
C THR A 41 -0.79 2.03 -1.73
N THR A 42 -1.17 2.09 -3.00
CA THR A 42 -0.68 3.08 -3.96
C THR A 42 -1.83 3.53 -4.85
N THR A 43 -1.83 4.81 -5.25
CA THR A 43 -2.78 5.35 -6.23
C THR A 43 -2.29 5.24 -7.68
N THR A 44 -1.09 4.67 -7.91
CA THR A 44 -0.48 4.57 -9.24
C THR A 44 -0.24 3.12 -9.69
N ARG A 45 1.00 2.65 -9.74
CA ARG A 45 1.36 1.26 -10.04
C ARG A 45 2.56 0.85 -9.21
N ILE A 46 2.50 -0.32 -8.60
CA ILE A 46 3.61 -0.95 -7.87
C ILE A 46 4.09 -2.18 -8.66
N PHE A 47 5.38 -2.56 -8.57
CA PHE A 47 5.81 -3.82 -9.19
C PHE A 47 5.15 -5.01 -8.49
N ALA A 48 4.65 -5.98 -9.25
CA ALA A 48 3.99 -7.16 -8.72
C ALA A 48 4.91 -7.95 -7.76
N ALA A 49 6.22 -7.99 -8.06
CA ALA A 49 7.22 -8.59 -7.16
C ALA A 49 7.29 -7.92 -5.78
N GLN A 50 6.98 -6.62 -5.68
CA GLN A 50 7.00 -5.87 -4.41
C GLN A 50 5.77 -6.15 -3.54
N LEU A 51 4.72 -6.78 -4.07
CA LEU A 51 3.54 -7.17 -3.28
C LEU A 51 3.94 -8.14 -2.13
N ARG A 52 4.97 -8.97 -2.37
CA ARG A 52 5.51 -9.93 -1.40
C ARG A 52 6.19 -9.29 -0.18
N LEU A 53 6.36 -7.97 -0.16
CA LEU A 53 6.89 -7.24 1.00
C LEU A 53 5.85 -7.11 2.11
N ALA A 54 4.56 -7.31 1.80
CA ALA A 54 3.47 -7.35 2.76
C ALA A 54 3.23 -8.78 3.25
N PRO A 55 2.87 -8.98 4.54
CA PRO A 55 2.46 -10.29 5.04
C PRO A 55 1.08 -10.73 4.48
N ALA A 56 0.24 -9.76 4.11
CA ALA A 56 -1.05 -9.99 3.46
C ALA A 56 -1.29 -8.99 2.32
N VAL A 57 -1.91 -9.46 1.23
CA VAL A 57 -2.31 -8.66 0.08
C VAL A 57 -3.81 -8.83 -0.15
N CYS A 58 -4.51 -7.71 -0.21
CA CYS A 58 -5.94 -7.61 -0.42
C CYS A 58 -6.21 -6.96 -1.78
N PHE A 59 -6.91 -7.67 -2.66
CA PHE A 59 -7.32 -7.17 -3.97
C PHE A 59 -8.71 -6.53 -3.92
N LEU A 60 -9.01 -5.64 -4.87
CA LEU A 60 -10.33 -5.00 -4.91
C LEU A 60 -11.48 -5.99 -5.16
N THR A 61 -11.22 -7.09 -5.87
CA THR A 61 -12.21 -8.13 -6.17
C THR A 61 -11.66 -9.53 -5.90
N ALA A 62 -12.56 -10.51 -5.75
CA ALA A 62 -12.18 -11.92 -5.57
C ALA A 62 -11.49 -12.49 -6.83
N ASP A 63 -11.94 -12.07 -8.02
CA ASP A 63 -11.34 -12.51 -9.29
C ASP A 63 -9.90 -12.01 -9.43
N ASP A 64 -9.63 -10.76 -9.04
CA ASP A 64 -8.27 -10.20 -9.03
C ASP A 64 -7.36 -10.96 -8.04
N ALA A 65 -7.89 -11.33 -6.88
CA ALA A 65 -7.17 -12.12 -5.88
C ALA A 65 -6.81 -13.51 -6.42
N ALA A 66 -7.76 -14.19 -7.07
CA ALA A 66 -7.54 -15.51 -7.66
C ALA A 66 -6.49 -15.46 -8.79
N ALA A 67 -6.55 -14.45 -9.65
CA ALA A 67 -5.58 -14.24 -10.73
C ALA A 67 -4.16 -13.93 -10.23
N ALA A 68 -4.03 -13.37 -9.02
CA ALA A 68 -2.75 -12.98 -8.45
C ALA A 68 -1.96 -14.11 -7.77
N ALA A 69 -2.55 -15.31 -7.58
CA ALA A 69 -1.94 -16.40 -6.84
C ALA A 69 -0.52 -16.77 -7.33
N GLY A 70 -0.29 -16.75 -8.65
CA GLY A 70 1.02 -17.05 -9.25
C GLY A 70 2.12 -16.04 -8.91
N TRP A 71 1.77 -14.80 -8.57
CA TRP A 71 2.74 -13.75 -8.25
C TRP A 71 3.20 -13.79 -6.79
N LEU A 72 2.30 -14.16 -5.88
CA LEU A 72 2.52 -13.98 -4.45
C LEU A 72 3.16 -15.20 -3.77
N GLY A 73 2.96 -16.41 -4.32
CA GLY A 73 3.41 -17.65 -3.69
C GLY A 73 2.63 -17.95 -2.40
N THR A 74 3.09 -18.92 -1.62
CA THR A 74 2.36 -19.43 -0.44
C THR A 74 2.67 -18.70 0.87
N ALA A 75 3.70 -17.85 0.90
CA ALA A 75 4.13 -17.15 2.11
C ALA A 75 3.35 -15.86 2.38
N VAL A 76 2.50 -15.43 1.45
CA VAL A 76 1.73 -14.18 1.52
C VAL A 76 0.26 -14.56 1.59
N ALA A 77 -0.46 -14.08 2.61
CA ALA A 77 -1.90 -14.26 2.66
C ALA A 77 -2.57 -13.41 1.58
N VAL A 78 -3.53 -13.99 0.86
CA VAL A 78 -4.22 -13.34 -0.24
C VAL A 78 -5.71 -13.34 0.02
N GLY A 79 -6.36 -12.19 -0.16
CA GLY A 79 -7.80 -12.07 -0.12
C GLY A 79 -8.29 -10.87 -0.91
N HIS A 80 -9.54 -10.49 -0.69
CA HIS A 80 -10.17 -9.35 -1.35
C HIS A 80 -10.81 -8.38 -0.36
N LEU A 81 -11.32 -7.24 -0.84
CA LEU A 81 -11.70 -6.11 0.01
C LEU A 81 -12.73 -6.45 1.10
N ALA A 82 -13.62 -7.41 0.87
CA ALA A 82 -14.59 -7.86 1.88
C ALA A 82 -13.93 -8.57 3.08
N GLN A 83 -12.72 -9.13 2.89
CA GLN A 83 -11.95 -9.86 3.90
C GLN A 83 -10.85 -9.00 4.53
N LEU A 84 -10.80 -7.70 4.22
CA LEU A 84 -9.71 -6.83 4.67
C LEU A 84 -9.57 -6.82 6.20
N ASP A 85 -10.69 -6.78 6.93
CA ASP A 85 -10.67 -6.70 8.39
C ASP A 85 -10.11 -7.99 9.01
N GLU A 86 -10.43 -9.16 8.42
CA GLU A 86 -9.89 -10.46 8.82
C GLU A 86 -8.38 -10.54 8.55
N LEU A 87 -7.94 -10.07 7.37
CA LEU A 87 -6.53 -10.04 7.01
C LEU A 87 -5.73 -9.10 7.93
N LEU A 88 -6.27 -7.92 8.26
CA LEU A 88 -5.63 -6.99 9.19
C LEU A 88 -5.58 -7.56 10.60
N ALA A 89 -6.64 -8.19 11.09
CA ALA A 89 -6.66 -8.80 12.41
C ALA A 89 -5.62 -9.94 12.52
N ALA A 90 -5.44 -10.73 11.47
CA ALA A 90 -4.51 -11.86 11.45
C ALA A 90 -3.04 -11.44 11.23
N HIS A 91 -2.79 -10.41 10.40
CA HIS A 91 -1.43 -10.10 9.93
C HIS A 91 -0.90 -8.73 10.36
N GLY A 92 -1.74 -7.85 10.92
CA GLY A 92 -1.39 -6.50 11.39
C GLY A 92 -1.09 -5.48 10.30
N VAL A 93 -0.62 -5.91 9.13
CA VAL A 93 -0.35 -5.07 7.94
C VAL A 93 -0.99 -5.72 6.72
N CYS A 94 -1.72 -4.94 5.92
CA CYS A 94 -2.29 -5.43 4.68
C CYS A 94 -2.04 -4.45 3.53
N LEU A 95 -1.52 -4.96 2.40
CA LEU A 95 -1.37 -4.19 1.17
C LEU A 95 -2.66 -4.29 0.34
N VAL A 96 -3.33 -3.16 0.12
CA VAL A 96 -4.54 -3.09 -0.73
C VAL A 96 -4.16 -2.58 -2.11
N VAL A 97 -4.46 -3.36 -3.14
CA VAL A 97 -4.12 -3.05 -4.55
C VAL A 97 -5.24 -3.47 -5.51
N GLY A 98 -5.22 -2.91 -6.72
CA GLY A 98 -6.01 -3.39 -7.84
C GLY A 98 -5.41 -4.64 -8.48
N ARG A 99 -5.94 -5.02 -9.65
CA ARG A 99 -5.50 -6.19 -10.41
C ARG A 99 -4.02 -6.12 -10.81
N ILE A 100 -3.44 -7.28 -11.07
CA ILE A 100 -2.13 -7.39 -11.70
C ILE A 100 -2.29 -7.32 -13.23
N ASP A 101 -1.47 -6.49 -13.86
CA ASP A 101 -1.38 -6.28 -15.31
C ASP A 101 0.10 -6.34 -15.72
N GLY A 102 0.51 -7.48 -16.30
CA GLY A 102 1.90 -7.81 -16.55
C GLY A 102 2.72 -7.80 -15.25
N GLU A 103 3.84 -7.09 -15.22
CA GLU A 103 4.74 -7.01 -14.05
C GLU A 103 4.31 -5.99 -13.00
N LYS A 104 3.13 -5.38 -13.15
CA LYS A 104 2.64 -4.28 -12.30
C LYS A 104 1.31 -4.64 -11.68
N ALA A 105 1.13 -4.31 -10.41
CA ALA A 105 -0.21 -4.19 -9.83
C ALA A 105 -0.72 -2.77 -10.01
N LEU A 106 -1.98 -2.64 -10.42
CA LEU A 106 -2.65 -1.35 -10.52
C LEU A 106 -2.93 -0.80 -9.12
N GLY A 107 -2.81 0.52 -8.99
CA GLY A 107 -3.18 1.23 -7.78
C GLY A 107 -4.69 1.24 -7.56
N VAL A 108 -5.08 1.73 -6.39
CA VAL A 108 -6.47 1.87 -5.98
C VAL A 108 -7.05 3.21 -6.45
N PRO A 109 -8.39 3.32 -6.56
CA PRO A 109 -9.06 4.60 -6.78
C PRO A 109 -8.62 5.66 -5.74
N PRO A 110 -8.44 6.94 -6.13
CA PRO A 110 -7.95 7.99 -5.22
C PRO A 110 -8.81 8.23 -3.97
N ASP A 111 -10.10 7.91 -4.01
CA ASP A 111 -11.03 8.02 -2.87
C ASP A 111 -10.92 6.84 -1.89
N LEU A 112 -10.38 5.70 -2.32
CA LEU A 112 -10.35 4.49 -1.52
C LEU A 112 -9.50 4.62 -0.24
N PRO A 113 -8.29 5.24 -0.23
CA PRO A 113 -7.49 5.39 0.97
C PRO A 113 -8.23 6.06 2.14
N ALA A 114 -9.00 7.12 1.87
CA ALA A 114 -9.80 7.79 2.90
C ALA A 114 -10.91 6.88 3.44
N ARG A 115 -11.55 6.08 2.56
CA ARG A 115 -12.56 5.10 2.95
C ARG A 115 -11.98 3.92 3.75
N LEU A 116 -10.74 3.53 3.46
CA LEU A 116 -10.01 2.51 4.21
C LEU A 116 -9.71 2.99 5.63
N LEU A 117 -9.30 4.24 5.81
CA LEU A 117 -9.04 4.82 7.13
C LEU A 117 -10.30 4.85 8.00
N ALA A 118 -11.47 5.07 7.39
CA ALA A 118 -12.75 5.07 8.09
C ALA A 118 -13.22 3.66 8.54
N ARG A 119 -12.49 2.59 8.19
CA ARG A 119 -12.84 1.22 8.60
C ARG A 119 -12.40 0.96 10.03
N ARG A 120 -13.20 0.18 10.76
CA ARG A 120 -12.81 -0.29 12.10
C ARG A 120 -11.57 -1.17 12.01
N GLY A 121 -10.61 -0.95 12.92
CA GLY A 121 -9.37 -1.73 12.98
C GLY A 121 -8.26 -1.22 12.06
N VAL A 122 -8.52 -0.21 11.22
CA VAL A 122 -7.49 0.54 10.50
C VAL A 122 -7.08 1.74 11.35
N ARG A 123 -5.78 1.85 11.63
CA ARG A 123 -5.14 2.94 12.38
C ARG A 123 -4.33 3.83 11.47
N HIS A 124 -3.69 3.25 10.46
CA HIS A 124 -2.88 4.01 9.52
C HIS A 124 -3.18 3.54 8.10
N VAL A 125 -3.30 4.50 7.19
CA VAL A 125 -3.29 4.24 5.75
C VAL A 125 -2.06 4.92 5.17
N LEU A 126 -1.10 4.11 4.71
CA LEU A 126 0.11 4.59 4.06
C LEU A 126 -0.05 4.45 2.55
N VAL A 127 0.06 5.56 1.83
CA VAL A 127 -0.13 5.62 0.38
C VAL A 127 1.17 6.00 -0.29
N GLU A 128 1.66 5.17 -1.21
CA GLU A 128 2.64 5.65 -2.20
C GLU A 128 1.89 6.44 -3.29
N ALA A 129 2.06 7.76 -3.25
CA ALA A 129 1.56 8.71 -4.23
C ALA A 129 2.72 9.19 -5.11
N ASP A 130 2.44 9.48 -6.38
CA ASP A 130 3.43 9.79 -7.43
C ASP A 130 4.36 8.63 -7.88
N GLY A 131 4.08 8.12 -9.08
CA GLY A 131 4.85 7.10 -9.75
C GLY A 131 6.19 7.62 -10.27
N ALA A 132 7.22 7.61 -9.43
CA ALA A 132 8.57 8.02 -9.83
C ALA A 132 9.27 7.08 -10.84
N ARG A 133 8.66 5.95 -11.24
CA ARG A 133 9.25 4.94 -12.14
C ARG A 133 10.65 4.46 -11.69
N MET A 134 10.91 4.39 -10.38
CA MET A 134 12.24 4.13 -9.79
C MET A 134 13.34 5.12 -10.23
N ARG A 135 12.99 6.30 -10.73
CA ARG A 135 13.98 7.35 -11.00
C ARG A 135 14.40 8.00 -9.67
N PRO A 136 15.71 8.20 -9.43
CA PRO A 136 16.22 8.83 -8.21
C PRO A 136 15.71 10.26 -7.97
N ILE A 137 15.40 10.99 -9.06
CA ILE A 137 14.88 12.35 -9.06
C ILE A 137 13.75 12.45 -10.09
N LYS A 138 12.65 13.08 -9.72
CA LYS A 138 11.66 13.65 -10.64
C LYS A 138 11.69 15.16 -10.46
N ALA A 139 11.94 15.90 -11.52
CA ALA A 139 11.64 17.32 -11.57
C ALA A 139 10.17 17.47 -12.01
N PRO A 140 9.42 18.47 -11.49
CA PRO A 140 8.08 18.75 -11.95
C PRO A 140 8.08 18.94 -13.47
N ALA A 141 7.06 18.43 -14.16
CA ALA A 141 6.86 18.81 -15.55
C ALA A 141 6.49 20.30 -15.61
N ALA A 142 6.73 20.98 -16.73
CA ALA A 142 6.47 22.42 -16.88
C ALA A 142 5.00 22.86 -16.65
N HIS A 143 4.08 21.91 -16.47
CA HIS A 143 2.65 22.13 -16.24
C HIS A 143 2.19 21.71 -14.82
N GLU A 144 3.09 21.21 -13.97
CA GLU A 144 2.76 20.93 -12.57
C GLU A 144 3.01 22.19 -11.73
N PRO A 145 2.11 22.52 -10.78
CA PRO A 145 2.29 23.68 -9.92
C PRO A 145 3.49 23.45 -9.00
N VAL A 146 4.34 24.48 -8.89
CA VAL A 146 5.45 24.58 -7.93
C VAL A 146 5.01 25.20 -6.62
#